data_AF-Q4CU07-F1
#
_entry.id   AF-Q4CU07-F1
#
_cell.length_a   1.000
_cell.length_b   1.000
_cell.length_c   1.000
_cell.angle_alpha   90.00
_cell.angle_beta   90.00
_cell.angle_gamma   90.00
#
_symmetry.space_group_name_H-M   'P 1'
#
loop_
_entity.id
_entity.type
_entity.pdbx_description
1 polymer ?
#
loop_
_entity_poly.entity_id
_entity_poly.type
_entity_poly.pdbx_seq_one_letter_code
_entity_poly.pdbx_strand_id
1 'polypeptide(L)'
;MPTFREIVTAKNFVFLLKFLGVAGAFGSGSLALFLLMWFRPHELNEVRMFIAYVYIIFFSVISPAAEVGMMQHRHLMRFTRFLLSNIGRAFLYVFIGGLLLGTHIAGWIVGVYMISLGVLNIFAYCVTGEDSTV
;
A
#
# COMPACT_ATOMS: atom_id res chain seq x y z
N MET A 1 -26.19 -19.15 -2.46
CA MET A 1 -25.04 -19.99 -2.11
C MET A 1 -23.92 -19.62 -3.05
N PRO A 2 -22.84 -18.99 -2.58
CA PRO A 2 -21.69 -18.73 -3.45
C PRO A 2 -21.13 -20.07 -3.92
N THR A 3 -20.86 -20.19 -5.21
CA THR A 3 -20.36 -21.44 -5.78
C THR A 3 -18.93 -21.69 -5.32
N PHE A 4 -18.52 -22.95 -5.20
CA PHE A 4 -17.14 -23.30 -4.81
C PHE A 4 -16.09 -22.59 -5.68
N ARG A 5 -16.42 -22.34 -6.96
CA ARG A 5 -15.61 -21.56 -7.89
C ARG A 5 -15.47 -20.10 -7.47
N GLU A 6 -16.52 -19.45 -6.97
CA GLU A 6 -16.45 -18.07 -6.46
C GLU A 6 -15.58 -18.00 -5.21
N ILE A 7 -15.68 -18.98 -4.30
CA ILE A 7 -14.86 -19.02 -3.09
C ILE A 7 -13.37 -19.22 -3.44
N VAL A 8 -13.06 -20.15 -4.35
CA VAL A 8 -11.68 -20.37 -4.81
C VAL A 8 -11.14 -19.14 -5.53
N THR A 9 -11.96 -18.49 -6.37
CA THR A 9 -11.56 -17.29 -7.11
C THR A 9 -11.33 -16.11 -6.16
N ALA A 10 -12.18 -15.94 -5.13
CA ALA A 10 -12.03 -14.88 -4.13
C ALA A 10 -10.76 -15.06 -3.29
N LYS A 11 -10.48 -16.27 -2.80
CA LYS A 11 -9.26 -16.55 -2.03
C LYS A 11 -8.00 -16.30 -2.86
N ASN A 12 -7.98 -16.78 -4.09
CA ASN A 12 -6.85 -16.56 -4.99
C ASN A 12 -6.68 -15.08 -5.33
N PHE A 13 -7.77 -14.34 -5.50
CA PHE A 13 -7.76 -12.91 -5.77
C PHE A 13 -7.20 -12.11 -4.59
N VAL A 14 -7.64 -12.40 -3.37
CA VAL A 14 -7.09 -11.76 -2.16
C VAL A 14 -5.61 -12.07 -2.00
N PHE A 15 -5.19 -13.31 -2.21
CA PHE A 15 -3.77 -13.69 -2.16
C PHE A 15 -2.94 -12.94 -3.21
N LEU A 16 -3.45 -12.83 -4.44
CA LEU A 16 -2.81 -12.06 -5.50
C LEU A 16 -2.68 -10.58 -5.13
N LEU A 17 -3.73 -9.96 -4.56
CA LEU A 17 -3.70 -8.58 -4.09
C LEU A 17 -2.69 -8.35 -2.96
N LYS A 18 -2.54 -9.32 -2.05
CA LYS A 18 -1.49 -9.26 -1.02
C LYS A 18 -0.11 -9.30 -1.64
N PHE A 19 0.14 -10.25 -2.54
CA PHE A 19 1.43 -10.36 -3.22
C PHE A 19 1.78 -9.10 -4.03
N LEU A 20 0.83 -8.60 -4.83
CA LEU A 20 0.98 -7.36 -5.59
C LEU A 20 1.19 -6.14 -4.68
N GLY A 21 0.51 -6.11 -3.54
CA GLY A 21 0.68 -5.07 -2.51
C GLY A 21 2.07 -5.07 -1.90
N VAL A 22 2.62 -6.24 -1.56
CA VAL A 22 4.00 -6.38 -1.06
C VAL A 22 5.02 -5.97 -2.13
N ALA A 23 4.83 -6.39 -3.38
CA ALA A 23 5.67 -5.96 -4.49
C ALA A 23 5.61 -4.45 -4.72
N GLY A 24 4.42 -3.85 -4.61
CA GLY A 24 4.21 -2.40 -4.69
C GLY A 24 4.85 -1.63 -3.54
N ALA A 25 4.75 -2.17 -2.32
CA ALA A 25 5.42 -1.61 -1.16
C ALA A 25 6.94 -1.64 -1.34
N PHE A 26 7.50 -2.77 -1.79
CA PHE A 26 8.92 -2.88 -2.08
C PHE A 26 9.36 -1.89 -3.17
N GLY A 27 8.64 -1.82 -4.29
CA GLY A 27 8.95 -0.90 -5.38
C GLY A 27 8.88 0.57 -4.97
N SER A 28 7.83 0.98 -4.24
CA SER A 28 7.67 2.35 -3.75
C SER A 28 8.68 2.71 -2.66
N GLY A 29 8.99 1.78 -1.75
CA GLY A 29 10.01 1.96 -0.71
C GLY A 29 11.42 2.10 -1.29
N SER A 30 11.81 1.22 -2.20
CA SER A 30 13.12 1.29 -2.87
C SER A 30 13.28 2.57 -3.68
N LEU A 31 12.24 2.98 -4.41
CA LEU A 31 12.24 4.22 -5.18
C LEU A 31 12.31 5.45 -4.25
N ALA A 32 11.52 5.49 -3.19
CA ALA A 32 11.55 6.59 -2.23
C ALA A 32 12.92 6.69 -1.53
N LEU A 33 13.54 5.56 -1.20
CA LEU A 33 14.88 5.51 -0.59
C LEU A 33 15.96 5.99 -1.56
N PHE A 34 15.87 5.58 -2.84
CA PHE A 34 16.75 6.07 -3.88
C PHE A 34 16.66 7.59 -4.05
N LEU A 35 15.43 8.13 -4.10
CA LEU A 35 15.22 9.58 -4.19
C LEU A 35 15.73 10.29 -2.94
N LEU A 36 15.46 9.77 -1.75
CA LEU A 36 15.90 10.36 -0.48
C LEU A 36 17.44 10.46 -0.38
N MET A 37 18.16 9.43 -0.84
CA MET A 37 19.62 9.38 -0.75
C MET A 37 20.31 10.49 -1.56
N TRP A 38 19.71 10.87 -2.71
CA TRP A 38 20.29 11.89 -3.59
C TRP A 38 19.73 13.30 -3.35
N PHE A 39 18.72 13.42 -2.49
CA PHE A 39 18.00 14.67 -2.28
C PHE A 39 18.69 15.55 -1.24
N ARG A 40 19.05 16.78 -1.61
CA ARG A 40 19.57 17.79 -0.68
C ARG A 40 18.50 18.89 -0.50
N PRO A 41 17.81 18.95 0.66
CA PRO A 41 16.81 19.98 0.89
C PRO A 41 17.49 21.35 1.10
N HIS A 42 17.26 22.28 0.19
CA HIS A 42 17.61 23.69 0.30
C HIS A 42 16.36 24.57 0.47
N GLU A 43 15.23 24.19 -0.12
CA GLU A 43 13.99 24.97 -0.09
C GLU A 43 12.84 24.33 0.71
N LEU A 44 11.86 25.13 1.14
CA LEU A 44 10.70 24.63 1.90
C LEU A 44 9.90 23.57 1.14
N ASN A 45 9.76 23.72 -0.18
CA ASN A 45 9.06 22.75 -1.01
C ASN A 45 9.80 21.40 -1.05
N GLU A 46 11.13 21.45 -1.04
CA GLU A 46 11.99 20.29 -1.00
C GLU A 46 11.90 19.57 0.34
N VAL A 47 11.84 20.31 1.45
CA VAL A 47 11.60 19.74 2.79
C VAL A 47 10.26 18.99 2.83
N ARG A 48 9.20 19.52 2.21
CA ARG A 48 7.91 18.82 2.12
C ARG A 48 8.03 17.49 1.37
N MET A 49 8.76 17.47 0.25
CA MET A 49 8.98 16.24 -0.51
C MET A 49 9.84 15.23 0.25
N PHE A 50 10.85 15.71 0.96
CA PHE A 50 11.68 14.89 1.84
C PHE A 50 10.81 14.19 2.90
N ILE A 51 9.94 14.93 3.56
CA ILE A 51 8.98 14.38 4.55
C ILE A 51 8.05 13.35 3.88
N ALA A 52 7.54 13.64 2.68
CA ALA A 52 6.69 12.70 1.94
C ALA A 52 7.42 11.37 1.66
N TYR A 53 8.69 11.40 1.23
CA TYR A 53 9.48 10.19 1.01
C TYR A 53 9.74 9.40 2.29
N VAL A 54 10.00 10.08 3.42
CA VAL A 54 10.14 9.42 4.73
C VAL A 54 8.85 8.68 5.09
N TYR A 55 7.68 9.28 4.87
CA TYR A 55 6.39 8.60 5.08
C TYR A 55 6.21 7.41 4.15
N ILE A 56 6.55 7.53 2.86
CA ILE A 56 6.45 6.40 1.91
C ILE A 56 7.35 5.25 2.37
N ILE A 57 8.59 5.51 2.77
CA ILE A 57 9.49 4.47 3.29
C ILE A 57 8.89 3.82 4.53
N PHE A 58 8.39 4.61 5.47
CA PHE A 58 7.76 4.09 6.68
C PHE A 58 6.56 3.19 6.37
N PHE A 59 5.65 3.63 5.49
CA PHE A 59 4.50 2.81 5.07
C PHE A 59 4.89 1.60 4.22
N SER A 60 5.97 1.69 3.44
CA SER A 60 6.50 0.57 2.63
C SER A 60 7.05 -0.57 3.48
N VAL A 61 7.48 -0.28 4.71
CA VAL A 61 7.90 -1.29 5.69
C VAL A 61 6.69 -1.80 6.48
N ILE A 62 5.80 -0.89 6.90
CA ILE A 62 4.63 -1.25 7.71
C ILE A 62 3.65 -2.13 6.95
N SER A 63 3.37 -1.83 5.68
CA SER A 63 2.39 -2.57 4.89
C SER A 63 2.73 -4.07 4.77
N PRO A 64 3.93 -4.49 4.33
CA PRO A 64 4.29 -5.91 4.32
C PRO A 64 4.41 -6.50 5.73
N ALA A 65 4.87 -5.73 6.73
CA ALA A 65 4.91 -6.21 8.11
C ALA A 65 3.50 -6.54 8.67
N ALA A 66 2.50 -5.76 8.28
CA ALA A 66 1.10 -6.04 8.60
C ALA A 66 0.58 -7.29 7.87
N GLU A 67 0.90 -7.44 6.57
CA GLU A 67 0.46 -8.59 5.76
C GLU A 67 1.07 -9.93 6.19
N VAL A 68 2.32 -9.92 6.65
CA VAL A 68 3.01 -11.11 7.19
C VAL A 68 2.56 -11.41 8.63
N GLY A 69 1.73 -10.56 9.23
CA GLY A 69 1.23 -10.76 10.59
C GLY A 69 2.30 -10.55 11.67
N MET A 70 3.33 -9.74 11.42
CA MET A 70 4.36 -9.43 12.42
C MET A 70 3.86 -8.40 13.47
N MET A 71 2.77 -7.69 13.19
CA MET A 71 2.21 -6.64 14.06
C MET A 71 1.13 -7.17 15.04
N GLN A 72 1.43 -8.25 15.76
CA GLN A 72 0.49 -8.87 16.73
C GLN A 72 0.46 -8.19 18.11
N HIS A 73 1.30 -7.18 18.34
CA HIS A 73 1.35 -6.51 19.64
C HIS A 73 0.03 -5.78 19.94
N ARG A 74 -0.46 -5.88 21.19
CA ARG A 74 -1.79 -5.36 21.60
C ARG A 74 -2.00 -3.87 21.28
N HIS A 75 -0.95 -3.06 21.34
CA HIS A 75 -1.00 -1.64 20.97
C HIS A 75 -1.08 -1.39 19.46
N LEU A 76 -0.56 -2.31 18.65
CA LEU A 76 -0.57 -2.19 17.19
C LEU A 76 -1.84 -2.78 16.57
N MET A 77 -2.53 -3.71 17.24
CA MET A 77 -3.72 -4.39 16.71
C MET A 77 -4.76 -3.45 16.08
N ARG A 78 -5.05 -2.29 16.68
CA ARG A 78 -6.03 -1.35 16.12
C ARG A 78 -5.57 -0.79 14.78
N PHE A 79 -4.29 -0.46 14.66
CA PHE A 79 -3.69 0.01 13.42
C PHE A 79 -3.57 -1.12 12.40
N THR A 80 -3.13 -2.31 12.83
CA THR A 80 -3.06 -3.50 11.98
C THR A 80 -4.43 -3.85 11.40
N ARG A 81 -5.51 -3.75 12.19
CA ARG A 81 -6.87 -4.02 11.71
C ARG A 81 -7.31 -3.06 10.61
N PHE A 82 -6.96 -1.77 10.73
CA PHE A 82 -7.21 -0.81 9.66
C PHE A 82 -6.37 -1.13 8.42
N LEU A 83 -5.09 -1.44 8.60
CA LEU A 83 -4.18 -1.79 7.50
C LEU A 83 -4.50 -3.12 6.82
N LEU A 84 -5.17 -4.05 7.49
CA LEU A 84 -5.61 -5.33 6.91
C LEU A 84 -6.98 -5.23 6.24
N SER A 85 -7.79 -4.23 6.61
CA SER A 85 -9.07 -3.98 5.95
C SER A 85 -8.83 -3.54 4.50
N ASN A 86 -9.66 -4.06 3.59
CA ASN A 86 -9.58 -3.75 2.16
C ASN A 86 -9.71 -2.23 1.91
N ILE A 87 -10.56 -1.54 2.67
CA ILE A 87 -10.70 -0.08 2.53
C ILE A 87 -9.48 0.68 3.07
N GLY A 88 -8.88 0.24 4.18
CA GLY A 88 -7.69 0.86 4.73
C GLY A 88 -6.46 0.66 3.83
N ARG A 89 -6.31 -0.54 3.24
CA ARG A 89 -5.30 -0.81 2.20
C ARG A 89 -5.49 0.07 0.98
N ALA A 90 -6.72 0.19 0.49
CA ALA A 90 -7.03 1.04 -0.64
C ALA A 90 -6.63 2.49 -0.38
N PHE A 91 -7.02 3.03 0.78
CA PHE A 91 -6.67 4.39 1.18
C PHE A 91 -5.15 4.59 1.24
N LEU A 92 -4.41 3.65 1.84
CA LEU A 92 -2.96 3.71 1.94
C LEU A 92 -2.28 3.66 0.56
N TYR A 93 -2.73 2.77 -0.33
CA TYR A 93 -2.14 2.66 -1.67
C TYR A 93 -2.43 3.89 -2.54
N VAL A 94 -3.65 4.43 -2.47
CA VAL A 94 -4.00 5.69 -3.16
C VAL A 94 -3.19 6.85 -2.59
N PHE A 95 -3.02 6.92 -1.27
CA PHE A 95 -2.22 7.95 -0.62
C PHE A 95 -0.74 7.89 -1.04
N ILE A 96 -0.11 6.71 -1.00
CA ILE A 96 1.27 6.53 -1.46
C ILE A 96 1.40 6.86 -2.95
N GLY A 97 0.46 6.39 -3.77
CA GLY A 97 0.47 6.67 -5.20
C GLY A 97 0.31 8.15 -5.52
N GLY A 98 -0.55 8.85 -4.78
CA GLY A 98 -0.73 10.30 -4.83
C GLY A 98 0.54 11.08 -4.47
N LEU A 99 1.28 10.64 -3.45
CA LEU A 99 2.54 11.27 -3.06
C LEU A 99 3.68 11.08 -4.09
N LEU A 100 3.64 10.00 -4.87
CA LEU A 100 4.63 9.71 -5.92
C LEU A 100 4.35 10.43 -7.24
N LEU A 101 3.10 10.86 -7.47
CA LEU A 101 2.70 11.64 -8.64
C LEU A 101 3.23 13.08 -8.52
N GLY A 102 4.35 13.37 -9.17
CA GLY A 102 4.82 14.75 -9.33
C GLY A 102 6.33 14.93 -9.41
N THR A 103 7.13 13.90 -9.13
CA THR A 103 8.57 14.07 -8.96
C THR A 103 9.36 13.59 -10.17
N HIS A 104 9.12 12.36 -10.63
CA HIS A 104 9.84 11.75 -11.76
C HIS A 104 8.97 10.77 -12.54
N ILE A 105 9.40 10.39 -13.75
CA ILE A 105 8.73 9.36 -14.59
C ILE A 105 8.59 8.04 -13.82
N ALA A 106 9.64 7.64 -13.09
CA ALA A 106 9.60 6.45 -12.25
C ALA A 106 8.54 6.57 -11.13
N GLY A 107 8.44 7.75 -10.52
CA GLY A 107 7.39 8.05 -9.53
C GLY A 107 5.99 7.95 -10.12
N TRP A 108 5.80 8.40 -11.36
CA TRP A 108 4.54 8.22 -12.10
C TRP A 108 4.17 6.75 -12.31
N ILE A 109 5.13 5.93 -12.78
CA ILE A 109 4.88 4.50 -13.04
C ILE A 109 4.46 3.79 -11.76
N VAL A 110 5.24 3.97 -10.68
CA VAL A 110 4.93 3.35 -9.39
C VAL A 110 3.67 3.95 -8.78
N GLY A 111 3.44 5.25 -8.94
CA GLY A 111 2.27 5.95 -8.42
C GLY A 111 0.96 5.45 -9.05
N VAL A 112 0.92 5.34 -10.38
CA VAL A 112 -0.23 4.78 -11.10
C VAL A 112 -0.46 3.31 -10.72
N TYR A 113 0.60 2.53 -10.56
CA TYR A 113 0.49 1.14 -10.09
C TYR A 113 -0.14 1.06 -8.69
N MET A 114 0.31 1.89 -7.75
CA MET A 114 -0.25 1.92 -6.39
C MET A 114 -1.72 2.38 -6.37
N ILE A 115 -2.09 3.38 -7.18
CA ILE A 115 -3.49 3.80 -7.31
C ILE A 115 -4.35 2.68 -7.89
N SER A 116 -3.85 1.98 -8.90
CA SER A 116 -4.55 0.84 -9.52
C SER A 116 -4.79 -0.27 -8.50
N LEU A 117 -3.80 -0.58 -7.64
CA LEU A 117 -3.99 -1.49 -6.51
C LEU A 117 -5.04 -0.98 -5.52
N GLY A 118 -5.07 0.33 -5.27
CA GLY A 118 -6.10 0.94 -4.44
C GLY A 118 -7.51 0.69 -4.98
N VAL A 119 -7.73 0.95 -6.27
CA VAL A 119 -9.01 0.70 -6.95
C VAL A 119 -9.38 -0.78 -6.89
N LEU A 120 -8.43 -1.69 -7.11
CA LEU A 120 -8.67 -3.13 -7.02
C LEU A 120 -9.06 -3.58 -5.60
N ASN A 121 -8.51 -2.97 -4.56
CA ASN A 121 -8.90 -3.26 -3.17
C ASN A 121 -10.33 -2.77 -2.86
N ILE A 122 -10.74 -1.62 -3.41
CA ILE A 122 -12.14 -1.15 -3.30
C ILE A 122 -13.06 -2.11 -4.02
N PHE A 123 -12.70 -2.56 -5.22
CA PHE A 123 -13.48 -3.56 -5.95
C PHE A 123 -13.57 -4.89 -5.17
N ALA A 124 -12.48 -5.34 -4.56
CA ALA A 124 -12.45 -6.52 -3.70
C ALA A 124 -13.45 -6.42 -2.54
N TYR A 125 -13.51 -5.23 -1.91
CA TYR A 125 -14.46 -4.94 -0.85
C TYR A 125 -15.90 -4.98 -1.35
N CYS A 126 -16.20 -4.36 -2.50
CA CYS A 126 -17.56 -4.35 -3.07
C CYS A 126 -18.05 -5.75 -3.47
N VAL A 127 -17.17 -6.63 -3.96
CA VAL A 127 -17.53 -7.97 -4.40
C VAL A 127 -17.64 -8.95 -3.23
N THR A 128 -16.70 -8.89 -2.28
CA THR A 128 -16.63 -9.87 -1.19
C THR A 128 -17.52 -9.48 -0.02
N GLY A 129 -17.82 -8.19 0.18
CA GLY A 129 -18.56 -7.66 1.33
C GLY A 129 -17.85 -7.84 2.68
N GLU A 130 -16.87 -8.75 2.76
CA GLU A 130 -15.98 -8.94 3.88
C GLU A 130 -14.82 -7.94 3.81
N ASP A 131 -14.75 -7.08 4.83
CA ASP A 131 -13.42 -6.68 5.30
C ASP A 131 -12.70 -7.97 5.65
N SER A 132 -11.61 -8.27 4.95
CA SER A 132 -10.76 -9.44 5.17
C SER A 132 -10.12 -9.38 6.58
N THR A 133 -10.92 -9.42 7.64
CA THR A 133 -10.47 -9.60 9.02
C THR A 133 -10.14 -11.08 9.18
N VAL A 134 -8.95 -11.46 8.71
CA VAL A 134 -8.26 -12.61 9.26
C VAL A 134 -7.84 -12.27 10.68
#